data_AF-A0A952KS25-F1
#
_entry.id   AF-A0A952KS25-F1
#
_cell.length_a   1.000
_cell.length_b   1.000
_cell.length_c   1.000
_cell.angle_alpha   90.00
_cell.angle_beta   90.00
_cell.angle_gamma   90.00
#
_symmetry.space_group_name_H-M   'P 1'
#
loop_
_entity.id
_entity.type
_entity.pdbx_description
1 polymer ?
#
loop_
_entity_poly.entity_id
_entity_poly.type
_entity_poly.pdbx_seq_one_letter_code
_entity_poly.pdbx_strand_id
1 'polypeptide(L)' 'MTDTVITIPQLSLVLLVGPSGSGKSSFARKHFLRTEVISSDYCRGLV' A
#
# COMPACT_ATOMS: atom_id res chain seq x y z
N MET A 1 -6.88 -4.59 22.56
CA MET A 1 -6.62 -4.48 21.12
C MET A 1 -7.26 -3.18 20.68
N THR A 2 -6.47 -2.13 20.48
CA THR A 2 -6.99 -0.80 20.11
C THR A 2 -7.18 -0.74 18.61
N ASP A 3 -8.43 -0.58 18.16
CA ASP A 3 -8.73 -0.28 16.77
C ASP A 3 -8.14 1.09 16.43
N THR A 4 -7.02 1.09 15.71
CA THR A 4 -6.38 2.32 15.25
C THR A 4 -6.93 2.65 13.87
N VAL A 5 -7.77 3.69 13.80
CA VAL A 5 -8.33 4.20 12.54
C VAL A 5 -7.42 5.29 12.02
N ILE A 6 -7.00 5.17 10.75
CA ILE A 6 -6.23 6.20 10.04
C ILE A 6 -7.14 6.80 8.98
N THR A 7 -7.59 8.02 9.19
CA THR A 7 -8.41 8.76 8.22
C THR A 7 -7.50 9.47 7.23
N ILE A 8 -7.79 9.31 5.93
CA ILE A 8 -7.10 10.03 4.85
C ILE A 8 -8.13 10.73 3.94
N PRO A 9 -7.80 11.87 3.34
CA PRO A 9 -8.63 12.49 2.30
C PRO A 9 -8.84 11.56 1.10
N GLN A 10 -9.94 11.75 0.37
CA GLN A 10 -10.26 10.96 -0.82
C GLN A 10 -9.14 11.01 -1.88
N LEU A 11 -8.54 12.18 -2.11
CA LEU A 11 -7.39 12.33 -2.99
C LEU A 11 -6.11 12.43 -2.14
N SER A 12 -5.42 11.30 -2.01
CA SER A 12 -4.18 11.19 -1.22
C SER A 12 -3.15 10.34 -1.95
N LEU A 13 -1.88 10.67 -1.76
CA LEU A 13 -0.77 9.77 -2.07
C LEU A 13 -0.37 9.02 -0.80
N VAL A 14 -0.65 7.71 -0.76
CA VAL A 14 -0.27 6.86 0.38
C VAL A 14 1.02 6.13 0.05
N LEU A 15 2.09 6.41 0.81
CA LEU A 15 3.37 5.73 0.65
C LEU A 15 3.58 4.69 1.77
N LEU A 16 3.67 3.42 1.40
CA LEU A 16 3.99 2.35 2.35
C LEU A 16 5.51 2.23 2.51
N VAL A 17 6.01 2.49 3.72
CA VAL A 17 7.45 2.46 4.03
C VAL A 17 7.74 1.30 4.99
N GLY A 18 8.79 0.52 4.69
CA GLY A 18 9.23 -0.60 5.53
C GLY A 18 10.16 -1.55 4.78
N PRO A 19 10.92 -2.41 5.49
CA PRO A 19 11.86 -3.34 4.88
C PRO A 19 11.17 -4.40 4.01
N SER A 20 11.93 -5.15 3.21
CA SER A 20 11.39 -6.33 2.51
C SER A 20 10.77 -7.30 3.52
N GLY A 21 9.66 -7.95 3.16
CA GLY A 21 8.94 -8.86 4.05
C GLY A 21 8.04 -8.19 5.10
N SER A 22 8.05 -6.86 5.27
CA SER A 22 7.22 -6.17 6.29
C SER A 22 5.71 -6.16 6.02
N GLY A 23 5.24 -6.84 4.97
CA GLY A 23 3.82 -6.96 4.66
C GLY A 23 3.19 -5.79 3.89
N LYS A 24 3.97 -4.84 3.33
CA LYS A 24 3.45 -3.68 2.56
C LYS A 24 2.45 -4.09 1.47
N SER A 25 2.81 -5.05 0.63
CA SER A 25 1.94 -5.52 -0.46
C SER A 25 0.68 -6.22 0.05
N SER A 26 0.78 -6.92 1.19
CA SER A 26 -0.37 -7.54 1.85
C SER A 26 -1.31 -6.50 2.46
N PHE A 27 -0.75 -5.46 3.09
CA PHE A 27 -1.52 -4.32 3.61
C PHE A 27 -2.23 -3.58 2.48
N ALA A 28 -1.51 -3.26 1.39
CA ALA A 28 -2.07 -2.57 0.24
C ALA A 28 -3.27 -3.33 -0.35
N ARG A 29 -3.13 -4.64 -0.57
CA ARG A 29 -4.21 -5.50 -1.08
C ARG A 29 -5.43 -5.60 -0.16
N LYS A 30 -5.24 -5.43 1.15
CA LYS A 30 -6.33 -5.48 2.13
C LYS A 30 -7.13 -4.17 2.17
N HIS A 31 -6.48 -3.04 1.92
CA HIS A 31 -7.05 -1.72 2.21
C HIS A 31 -7.35 -0.84 0.98
N PHE A 32 -6.77 -1.15 -0.19
CA PHE A 32 -6.94 -0.37 -1.42
C PHE A 32 -7.39 -1.25 -2.58
N LEU A 33 -8.03 -0.65 -3.59
CA LEU A 33 -8.33 -1.34 -4.84
C LEU A 33 -7.05 -1.68 -5.59
N ARG A 34 -7.07 -2.75 -6.38
CA ARG A 34 -5.90 -3.17 -7.18
C ARG A 34 -5.37 -2.05 -8.09
N THR A 35 -6.25 -1.19 -8.59
CA THR A 35 -5.91 -0.06 -9.47
C THR A 35 -5.36 1.16 -8.74
N GLU A 36 -5.52 1.23 -7.42
CA GLU A 36 -5.00 2.33 -6.59
C GLU A 36 -3.58 2.04 -6.07
N VAL A 37 -3.09 0.82 -6.28
CA VAL A 37 -1.78 0.36 -5.80
C VAL A 37 -0.79 0.27 -6.95
N ILE A 38 0.26 1.10 -6.90
CA ILE A 38 1.42 0.99 -7.78
C ILE A 38 2.58 0.37 -7.00
N SER A 39 3.08 -0.77 -7.48
CA SER A 39 4.20 -1.50 -6.85
C SER A 39 5.48 -1.32 -7.65
N SER A 40 6.57 -0.98 -6.97
CA SER A 40 7.90 -0.91 -7.61
C SER A 40 8.35 -2.27 -8.16
N ASP A 41 8.02 -3.37 -7.47
CA ASP A 41 8.35 -4.72 -7.95
C ASP A 41 7.60 -5.04 -9.25
N TYR A 42 6.34 -4.61 -9.35
CA TYR A 42 5.56 -4.77 -10.59
C TYR A 42 6.15 -3.93 -11.72
N CYS A 43 6.43 -2.65 -11.47
CA CYS A 43 7.04 -1.77 -12.46
C CYS A 43 8.42 -2.25 -12.94
N ARG A 44 9.24 -2.82 -12.04
CA ARG A 44 10.54 -3.42 -12.42
C ARG A 44 10.40 -4.61 -13.36
N GLY A 45 9.29 -5.34 -13.34
CA GLY A 45 9.02 -6.42 -14.29
C GLY A 45 8.52 -5.96 -15.67
N LEU A 46 8.27 -4.67 -15.85
CA LEU A 46 7.77 -4.09 -17.11
C LEU A 46 8.86 -3.45 -17.98
N VAL A 47 10.08 -3.27 -17.45
CA VAL A 47 11.21 -2.63 -18.14
C VAL A 47 12.40 -3.57 -18.31
#